data_AF-A0A661IYS6-F1
#
_entry.id   AF-A0A661IYS6-F1
#
_cell.length_a   1.000
_cell.length_b   1.000
_cell.length_c   1.000
_cell.angle_alpha   90.00
_cell.angle_beta   90.00
_cell.angle_gamma   90.00
#
_symmetry.space_group_name_H-M   'P 1'
#
loop_
_entity.id
_entity.type
_entity.pdbx_description
1 polymer ?
#
loop_
_entity_poly.entity_id
_entity_poly.type
_entity_poly.pdbx_seq_one_letter_code
_entity_poly.pdbx_strand_id
1 'polypeptide(L)'
;MKYIYIFVAALLVWGCGSEPPSSTQSQSTSQSQSTSQAPTPQSPAPEPPPKVVKTKTREDWIRIWPEPDPSIVVELADNIYACNYLVIFDGSGSMNFDYCGAESNKIGRKANGEPMVRMDLILPAAQAFVDKVPPDANLGFMKFEGGKLYEVVPLGLNNR
;
A
#
# COMPACT_ATOMS: atom_id res chain seq x y z
N MET A 1 -13.30 3.97 70.28
CA MET A 1 -12.09 4.83 70.30
C MET A 1 -11.45 4.65 68.92
N LYS A 2 -11.62 5.61 67.97
CA LYS A 2 -10.58 6.56 67.50
C LYS A 2 -9.24 5.83 67.28
N TYR A 3 -8.67 5.69 66.08
CA TYR A 3 -8.26 6.76 65.16
C TYR A 3 -8.23 6.34 63.68
N ILE A 4 -8.50 7.34 62.85
CA ILE A 4 -8.43 7.41 61.39
C ILE A 4 -6.96 7.59 60.97
N TYR A 5 -6.49 6.85 59.96
CA TYR A 5 -5.25 7.17 59.24
C TYR A 5 -5.55 7.31 57.75
N ILE A 6 -5.59 8.57 57.30
CA ILE A 6 -5.67 8.96 55.89
C ILE A 6 -4.23 8.98 55.37
N PHE A 7 -3.90 8.13 54.40
CA PHE A 7 -2.68 8.25 53.61
C PHE A 7 -2.92 9.21 52.45
N VAL A 8 -2.51 10.47 52.61
CA VAL A 8 -2.36 11.43 51.50
C VAL A 8 -0.91 11.31 51.02
N ALA A 9 -0.70 10.61 49.91
CA ALA A 9 0.59 10.63 49.22
C ALA A 9 0.60 11.81 48.24
N ALA A 10 1.33 12.85 48.62
CA ALA A 10 1.55 14.06 47.83
C ALA A 10 2.44 13.78 46.61
N LEU A 11 1.94 14.15 45.43
CA LEU A 11 2.71 14.30 44.20
C LEU A 11 3.65 15.51 44.34
N LEU A 12 4.93 15.26 44.61
CA LEU A 12 6.00 16.25 44.44
C LEU A 12 6.51 16.15 43.00
N VAL A 13 6.04 17.08 42.18
CA VAL A 13 6.46 17.29 40.80
C VAL A 13 7.89 17.83 40.79
N TRP A 14 8.70 17.22 39.93
CA TRP A 14 10.06 17.57 39.57
C TRP A 14 10.26 19.04 39.18
N GLY A 15 11.37 19.61 39.65
CA GLY A 15 12.50 19.92 38.77
C GLY A 15 12.30 21.04 37.74
N CYS A 16 12.77 22.23 38.13
CA CYS A 16 12.94 23.41 37.30
C CYS A 16 14.26 23.33 36.47
N GLY A 17 14.23 23.76 35.20
CA GLY A 17 15.39 23.96 34.30
C GLY A 17 15.34 23.06 33.06
N SER A 18 15.32 23.52 31.80
CA SER A 18 15.84 24.76 31.19
C SER A 18 15.03 25.08 29.93
N GLU A 19 14.54 26.31 29.76
CA GLU A 19 13.82 26.77 28.56
C GLU A 19 14.78 27.12 27.39
N PRO A 20 14.40 26.83 26.13
CA PRO A 20 15.11 27.27 24.92
C PRO A 20 14.76 28.74 24.53
N PRO A 21 15.56 29.41 23.67
CA PRO A 21 15.63 30.87 23.65
C PRO A 21 14.54 31.58 22.82
N SER A 22 14.08 32.69 23.41
CA SER A 22 13.78 34.02 22.85
C SER A 22 12.89 34.14 21.61
N SER A 23 11.61 34.49 21.84
CA SER A 23 10.83 35.33 20.93
C SER A 23 11.00 36.81 21.32
N THR A 24 11.58 37.56 20.40
CA THR A 24 11.92 38.98 20.46
C THR A 24 10.74 39.90 20.76
N GLN A 25 11.06 40.95 21.53
CA GLN A 25 10.32 42.13 21.93
C GLN A 25 9.24 42.65 20.97
N SER A 26 8.05 42.90 21.52
CA SER A 26 7.15 43.94 21.05
C SER A 26 7.66 45.31 21.52
N GLN A 27 7.99 46.20 20.58
CA GLN A 27 8.05 47.62 20.88
C GLN A 27 7.57 48.48 19.69
N SER A 28 6.69 49.41 20.05
CA SER A 28 6.43 50.70 19.45
C SER A 28 5.54 50.81 18.21
N THR A 29 4.33 51.30 18.52
CA THR A 29 3.53 52.25 17.74
C THR A 29 4.37 53.25 16.95
N SER A 30 4.04 53.41 15.66
CA SER A 30 4.17 54.65 14.90
C SER A 30 3.16 54.64 13.75
N GLN A 31 2.22 55.58 13.80
CA GLN A 31 1.37 55.95 12.67
C GLN A 31 2.21 56.62 11.59
N SER A 32 1.97 56.28 10.33
CA SER A 32 1.94 57.24 9.22
C SER A 32 1.14 56.69 8.04
N GLN A 33 0.37 57.60 7.44
CA GLN A 33 -0.68 57.45 6.44
C GLN A 33 -0.16 57.14 5.02
N SER A 34 -1.11 56.70 4.17
CA SER A 34 -1.14 56.85 2.70
C SER A 34 -0.11 56.02 1.91
N THR A 35 -0.43 55.30 0.84
CA THR A 35 -1.53 55.36 -0.14
C THR A 35 -1.77 53.95 -0.70
N SER A 36 -3.03 53.63 -1.01
CA SER A 36 -3.43 52.43 -1.72
C SER A 36 -2.80 52.38 -3.12
N GLN A 37 -1.86 51.46 -3.35
CA GLN A 37 -1.52 50.98 -4.69
C GLN A 37 -1.97 49.52 -4.77
N ALA A 38 -2.86 49.24 -5.73
CA ALA A 38 -3.32 47.89 -6.02
C ALA A 38 -2.11 47.01 -6.42
N PRO A 39 -1.98 45.78 -5.90
CA PRO A 39 -0.94 44.87 -6.35
C PRO A 39 -1.18 44.54 -7.82
N THR A 40 -0.19 44.84 -8.66
CA THR A 40 -0.18 44.40 -10.05
C THR A 40 -0.05 42.87 -10.06
N PRO A 41 -0.88 42.12 -10.81
CA PRO A 41 -0.75 40.67 -10.89
C PRO A 41 0.62 40.32 -11.50
N GLN A 42 1.51 39.71 -10.72
CA GLN A 42 2.68 39.05 -11.29
C GLN A 42 2.20 37.82 -12.07
N SER A 43 2.47 37.84 -13.38
CA SER A 43 2.23 36.69 -14.25
C SER A 43 2.98 35.47 -13.69
N PRO A 44 2.35 34.28 -13.58
CA PRO A 44 3.05 33.06 -13.18
C PRO A 44 4.23 32.78 -14.10
N ALA A 45 5.36 32.36 -13.52
CA ALA A 45 6.50 31.89 -14.30
C ALA A 45 6.09 30.71 -15.19
N PRO A 46 6.62 30.59 -16.42
CA PRO A 46 6.26 29.49 -17.31
C PRO A 46 6.65 28.15 -16.67
N GLU A 47 5.65 27.27 -16.54
CA GLU A 47 5.79 25.93 -16.00
C GLU A 47 6.75 25.12 -16.89
N PRO A 48 7.70 24.33 -16.33
CA PRO A 48 8.61 23.53 -17.12
C PRO A 48 7.83 22.55 -18.01
N PRO A 49 8.27 22.33 -19.26
CA PRO A 49 7.54 21.48 -20.17
C PRO A 49 7.34 20.08 -19.57
N PRO A 50 6.16 19.47 -19.74
CA PRO A 50 5.85 18.18 -19.16
C PRO A 50 6.89 17.16 -19.62
N LYS A 51 7.49 16.43 -18.66
CA LYS A 51 8.36 15.30 -18.98
C LYS A 51 7.56 14.29 -19.78
N VAL A 52 7.85 14.19 -21.08
CA VAL A 52 7.30 13.15 -21.94
C VAL A 52 7.83 11.81 -21.44
N VAL A 53 7.01 11.11 -20.65
CA VAL A 53 7.28 9.71 -20.31
C VAL A 53 7.11 8.94 -21.60
N LYS A 54 8.21 8.46 -22.17
CA LYS A 54 8.18 7.61 -23.36
C LYS A 54 7.43 6.33 -23.00
N THR A 55 6.19 6.21 -23.47
CA THR A 55 5.43 4.98 -23.42
C THR A 55 6.19 3.93 -24.23
N LYS A 56 6.58 2.83 -23.59
CA LYS A 56 7.24 1.69 -24.27
C LYS A 56 6.38 1.24 -25.45
N THR A 57 6.98 1.06 -26.62
CA THR A 57 6.24 0.62 -27.80
C THR A 57 5.95 -0.88 -27.74
N ARG A 58 5.04 -1.38 -28.57
CA ARG A 58 4.72 -2.82 -28.65
C ARG A 58 5.97 -3.65 -28.94
N GLU A 59 6.88 -3.12 -29.74
CA GLU A 59 8.15 -3.74 -30.13
C GLU A 59 9.11 -3.83 -28.94
N ASP A 60 9.09 -2.83 -28.04
CA ASP A 60 9.82 -2.90 -26.77
C ASP A 60 9.28 -4.00 -25.86
N TRP A 61 7.96 -4.23 -25.85
CA TRP A 61 7.34 -5.31 -25.07
C TRP A 61 7.68 -6.70 -25.61
N ILE A 62 7.75 -6.86 -26.94
CA ILE A 62 8.09 -8.14 -27.58
C ILE A 62 9.53 -8.58 -27.25
N ARG A 63 10.49 -7.65 -27.13
CA ARG A 63 11.88 -7.99 -26.75
C ARG A 63 12.07 -8.36 -25.29
N ILE A 64 11.09 -8.08 -24.42
CA ILE A 64 11.18 -8.39 -22.99
C ILE A 64 10.69 -9.83 -22.72
N TRP A 65 9.99 -10.44 -23.68
CA TRP A 65 9.54 -11.81 -23.52
C TRP A 65 10.74 -12.77 -23.63
N PRO A 66 10.97 -13.67 -22.67
CA PRO A 66 12.09 -14.59 -22.72
C PRO A 66 11.99 -15.49 -23.95
N GLU A 67 13.11 -15.71 -24.62
CA GLU A 67 13.20 -16.70 -25.69
C GLU A 67 13.03 -18.10 -25.06
N PRO A 68 12.18 -18.96 -25.64
CA PRO A 68 12.02 -20.32 -25.13
C PRO A 68 13.35 -21.09 -25.23
N ASP A 69 13.71 -21.78 -24.15
CA ASP A 69 14.93 -22.60 -24.11
C ASP A 69 14.78 -23.79 -25.09
N PRO A 70 15.62 -23.88 -26.13
CA PRO A 70 15.51 -24.94 -27.14
C PRO A 70 15.82 -26.35 -26.59
N SER A 71 16.40 -26.45 -25.39
CA SER A 71 16.67 -27.73 -24.72
C SER A 71 15.44 -28.29 -24.00
N ILE A 72 14.39 -27.48 -23.81
CA ILE A 72 13.15 -27.89 -23.17
C ILE A 72 12.17 -28.33 -24.26
N VAL A 73 11.89 -29.64 -24.32
CA VAL A 73 10.78 -30.16 -25.13
C VAL A 73 9.49 -29.83 -24.40
N VAL A 74 8.76 -28.83 -24.90
CA VAL A 74 7.46 -28.45 -24.36
C VAL A 74 6.40 -29.35 -24.99
N GLU A 75 5.76 -30.18 -24.18
CA GLU A 75 4.55 -30.89 -24.60
C GLU A 75 3.43 -29.87 -24.76
N LEU A 76 2.90 -29.77 -25.99
CA LEU A 76 1.80 -28.86 -26.29
C LEU A 76 0.53 -29.38 -25.61
N ALA A 77 -0.28 -28.46 -25.08
CA ALA A 77 -1.56 -28.83 -24.50
C ALA A 77 -2.48 -29.47 -25.56
N ASP A 78 -3.20 -30.52 -25.17
CA ASP A 78 -4.17 -31.23 -26.02
C ASP A 78 -5.25 -30.29 -26.60
N ASN A 79 -5.58 -29.22 -25.87
CA ASN A 79 -6.50 -28.17 -26.29
C ASN A 79 -5.81 -26.81 -26.29
N ILE A 80 -5.45 -26.34 -27.48
CA ILE A 80 -4.84 -25.00 -27.68
C ILE A 80 -5.79 -23.83 -27.40
N TYR A 81 -7.09 -24.09 -27.26
CA TYR A 81 -8.10 -23.10 -26.91
C TYR A 81 -8.43 -23.09 -25.42
N ALA A 82 -7.78 -23.94 -24.61
CA ALA A 82 -7.99 -23.94 -23.17
C ALA A 82 -7.60 -22.58 -22.58
N CYS A 83 -8.50 -21.99 -21.79
CA CYS A 83 -8.20 -20.79 -21.04
C CYS A 83 -7.14 -21.11 -19.97
N ASN A 84 -6.16 -20.22 -19.81
CA ASN A 84 -5.11 -20.35 -18.81
C ASN A 84 -5.27 -19.24 -17.77
N TYR A 85 -5.50 -19.64 -16.52
CA TYR A 85 -5.60 -18.73 -15.38
C TYR A 85 -4.38 -18.93 -14.48
N LEU A 86 -3.59 -17.87 -14.29
CA LEU A 86 -2.46 -17.88 -13.37
C LEU A 86 -2.71 -16.87 -12.26
N VAL A 87 -2.89 -17.35 -11.04
CA VAL A 87 -3.06 -16.50 -9.86
C VAL A 87 -1.71 -16.30 -9.21
N ILE A 88 -1.27 -15.04 -9.12
CA ILE A 88 0.00 -14.67 -8.49
C ILE A 88 -0.30 -13.89 -7.22
N PHE A 89 0.07 -14.45 -6.08
CA PHE A 89 -0.04 -13.76 -4.80
C PHE A 89 1.20 -12.92 -4.55
N ASP A 90 1.01 -11.61 -4.39
CA ASP A 90 2.05 -10.77 -3.81
C ASP A 90 2.13 -11.08 -2.31
N GLY A 91 3.26 -11.66 -1.89
CA GLY A 91 3.63 -11.89 -0.50
C GLY A 91 4.63 -10.84 0.00
N SER A 92 4.67 -9.66 -0.62
CA SER A 92 5.48 -8.55 -0.12
C SER A 92 5.05 -8.17 1.31
N GLY A 93 5.98 -7.65 2.10
CA GLY A 93 5.69 -7.25 3.48
C GLY A 93 4.53 -6.27 3.60
N SER A 94 4.26 -5.46 2.56
CA SER A 94 3.14 -4.51 2.51
C SER A 94 1.75 -5.13 2.61
N MET A 95 1.61 -6.44 2.35
CA MET A 95 0.35 -7.18 2.48
C MET A 95 -0.02 -7.51 3.92
N ASN A 96 0.97 -7.44 4.83
CA ASN A 96 0.77 -7.58 6.28
C ASN A 96 0.42 -6.25 6.96
N PHE A 97 0.40 -5.14 6.22
CA PHE A 97 0.10 -3.81 6.75
C PHE A 97 -1.10 -3.21 6.01
N ASP A 98 -1.79 -2.30 6.69
CA ASP A 98 -2.98 -1.59 6.26
C ASP A 98 -4.25 -2.43 6.05
N TYR A 99 -5.38 -1.81 6.38
CA TYR A 99 -6.72 -2.33 6.17
C TYR A 99 -7.09 -2.19 4.68
N CYS A 100 -7.65 -3.26 4.09
CA CYS A 100 -8.32 -3.16 2.80
C CYS A 100 -9.63 -2.37 2.97
N GLY A 101 -9.59 -1.06 2.73
CA GLY A 101 -10.79 -0.21 2.69
C GLY A 101 -10.86 0.81 3.83
N ALA A 102 -11.13 2.05 3.43
CA ALA A 102 -11.13 3.25 4.23
C ALA A 102 -12.02 3.20 5.48
N GLU A 103 -11.63 4.01 6.47
CA GLU A 103 -12.44 4.61 7.53
C GLU A 103 -13.93 4.21 7.55
N SER A 104 -14.27 3.11 8.21
CA SER A 104 -15.58 2.91 8.87
C SER A 104 -15.68 1.49 9.45
N ASN A 105 -14.95 1.27 10.54
CA ASN A 105 -15.40 0.62 11.77
C ASN A 105 -16.13 -0.75 11.75
N LYS A 106 -16.34 -1.44 10.62
CA LYS A 106 -17.00 -2.77 10.59
C LYS A 106 -16.50 -3.77 9.54
N ILE A 107 -15.71 -3.37 8.54
CA ILE A 107 -15.20 -4.31 7.51
C ILE A 107 -13.80 -4.87 7.86
N GLY A 108 -13.08 -4.25 8.80
CA GLY A 108 -11.68 -4.58 9.10
C GLY A 108 -11.44 -5.42 10.35
N ARG A 109 -12.35 -6.31 10.77
CA ARG A 109 -12.11 -7.18 11.94
C ARG A 109 -12.48 -8.64 11.70
N LYS A 110 -11.61 -9.53 12.18
CA LYS A 110 -11.76 -10.98 12.18
C LYS A 110 -12.89 -11.38 13.15
N ALA A 111 -13.36 -12.62 13.04
CA ALA A 111 -14.39 -13.15 13.94
C ALA A 111 -14.00 -13.11 15.43
N ASN A 112 -12.70 -13.13 15.75
CA ASN A 112 -12.16 -12.98 17.11
C ASN A 112 -12.04 -11.51 17.58
N GLY A 113 -12.45 -10.54 16.76
CA GLY A 113 -12.37 -9.11 17.06
C GLY A 113 -11.02 -8.46 16.75
N GLU A 114 -10.01 -9.18 16.28
CA GLU A 114 -8.73 -8.59 15.84
C GLU A 114 -8.86 -7.83 14.52
N PRO A 115 -8.03 -6.81 14.27
CA PRO A 115 -7.87 -6.21 12.95
C PRO A 115 -7.68 -7.24 11.82
N MET A 116 -8.35 -7.04 10.69
CA MET A 116 -8.04 -7.74 9.44
C MET A 116 -6.99 -6.97 8.66
N VAL A 117 -6.01 -7.70 8.13
CA VAL A 117 -5.01 -7.22 7.17
C VAL A 117 -5.37 -7.69 5.75
N ARG A 118 -4.71 -7.14 4.73
CA ARG A 118 -4.95 -7.53 3.33
C ARG A 118 -4.75 -9.04 3.11
N MET A 119 -3.76 -9.63 3.80
CA MET A 119 -3.47 -11.06 3.75
C MET A 119 -4.68 -11.93 4.15
N ASP A 120 -5.52 -11.47 5.08
CA ASP A 120 -6.70 -12.23 5.53
C ASP A 120 -7.78 -12.36 4.44
N LEU A 121 -7.74 -11.49 3.42
CA LEU A 121 -8.69 -11.49 2.31
C LEU A 121 -8.22 -12.31 1.11
N ILE A 122 -6.94 -12.67 1.06
CA ILE A 122 -6.36 -13.33 -0.12
C ILE A 122 -6.99 -14.71 -0.34
N LEU A 123 -7.01 -15.55 0.69
CA LEU A 123 -7.56 -16.90 0.60
C LEU A 123 -9.06 -16.91 0.20
N PRO A 124 -9.96 -16.15 0.85
CA PRO A 124 -11.36 -16.15 0.44
C PRO A 124 -11.58 -15.54 -0.95
N ALA A 125 -10.81 -14.51 -1.33
CA ALA A 125 -10.89 -13.94 -2.68
C ALA A 125 -10.40 -14.92 -3.75
N ALA A 126 -9.30 -15.63 -3.47
CA ALA A 126 -8.77 -16.66 -4.33
C ALA A 126 -9.77 -17.79 -4.50
N GLN A 127 -10.35 -18.30 -3.41
CA GLN A 127 -11.36 -19.35 -3.50
C GLN A 127 -12.56 -18.92 -4.35
N ALA A 128 -13.11 -17.71 -4.09
CA ALA A 128 -14.23 -17.18 -4.86
C ALA A 128 -13.92 -17.00 -6.36
N PHE A 129 -12.64 -16.81 -6.71
CA PHE A 129 -12.16 -16.80 -8.08
C PHE A 129 -12.10 -18.23 -8.65
N VAL A 130 -11.45 -19.17 -7.93
CA VAL A 130 -11.30 -20.57 -8.33
C VAL A 130 -12.65 -21.23 -8.59
N ASP A 131 -13.64 -20.97 -7.75
CA ASP A 131 -15.00 -21.51 -7.87
C ASP A 131 -15.69 -21.12 -9.19
N LYS A 132 -15.19 -20.06 -9.86
CA LYS A 132 -15.72 -19.57 -11.14
C LYS A 132 -14.85 -19.94 -12.34
N VAL A 133 -13.69 -20.56 -12.11
CA VAL A 133 -12.82 -21.02 -13.20
C VAL A 133 -13.51 -22.20 -13.90
N PRO A 134 -13.66 -22.17 -15.24
CA PRO A 134 -14.26 -23.27 -15.99
C PRO A 134 -13.53 -24.60 -15.74
N PRO A 135 -14.25 -25.73 -15.73
CA PRO A 135 -13.67 -27.01 -15.36
C PRO A 135 -12.62 -27.53 -16.37
N ASP A 136 -12.67 -27.05 -17.60
CA ASP A 136 -11.79 -27.35 -18.72
C ASP A 136 -10.65 -26.32 -18.89
N ALA A 137 -10.55 -25.33 -18.00
CA ALA A 137 -9.47 -24.36 -17.99
C ALA A 137 -8.28 -24.85 -17.17
N ASN A 138 -7.08 -24.42 -17.58
CA ASN A 138 -5.87 -24.60 -16.79
C ASN A 138 -5.83 -23.54 -15.69
N LEU A 139 -5.46 -23.95 -14.49
CA LEU A 139 -5.29 -23.08 -13.34
C LEU A 139 -3.92 -23.33 -12.72
N GLY A 140 -3.21 -22.27 -12.37
CA GLY A 140 -1.92 -22.32 -11.68
C GLY A 140 -1.84 -21.28 -10.58
N PHE A 141 -0.98 -21.55 -9.60
CA PHE A 141 -0.74 -20.66 -8.47
C PHE A 141 0.74 -20.40 -8.28
N MET A 142 1.06 -19.12 -8.15
CA MET A 142 2.39 -18.66 -7.79
C MET A 142 2.31 -17.71 -6.61
N LYS A 143 3.38 -17.66 -5.83
CA LYS A 143 3.57 -16.63 -4.80
C LYS A 143 4.87 -15.89 -5.06
N PHE A 144 4.84 -14.58 -4.89
CA PHE A 144 6.02 -13.75 -4.86
C PHE A 144 6.37 -13.45 -3.41
N GLU A 145 7.52 -13.92 -2.93
CA GLU A 145 7.93 -13.77 -1.53
C GLU A 145 9.44 -13.51 -1.45
N GLY A 146 9.86 -12.51 -0.67
CA GLY A 146 11.29 -12.21 -0.48
C GLY A 146 12.03 -11.88 -1.78
N GLY A 147 11.36 -11.25 -2.75
CA GLY A 147 11.95 -10.91 -4.05
C GLY A 147 12.06 -12.07 -5.04
N LYS A 148 11.50 -13.24 -4.71
CA LYS A 148 11.52 -14.44 -5.56
C LYS A 148 10.12 -14.90 -5.88
N LEU A 149 9.94 -15.45 -7.08
CA LEU A 149 8.71 -16.11 -7.49
C LEU A 149 8.83 -17.60 -7.18
N TYR A 150 7.80 -18.16 -6.58
CA TYR A 150 7.67 -19.59 -6.31
C TYR A 150 6.40 -20.10 -6.95
N GLU A 151 6.54 -21.17 -7.72
CA GLU A 151 5.39 -21.94 -8.18
C GLU A 151 4.89 -22.81 -7.02
N VAL A 152 3.60 -22.65 -6.69
CA VAL A 152 2.94 -23.42 -5.63
C VAL A 152 2.14 -24.56 -6.24
N VAL A 153 1.43 -24.26 -7.33
CA VAL A 153 0.72 -25.23 -8.15
C VAL A 153 1.06 -24.93 -9.60
N PRO A 154 1.65 -25.88 -10.35
CA PRO A 154 1.96 -25.68 -11.75
C PRO A 154 0.68 -25.43 -12.54
N LEU A 155 0.76 -24.63 -13.61
CA LEU A 155 -0.39 -24.38 -14.48
C LEU A 155 -0.86 -25.70 -15.12
N GLY A 156 -2.11 -26.08 -14.90
CA GLY A 156 -2.63 -27.34 -15.43
C GLY A 156 -4.11 -27.56 -15.16
N LEU A 157 -4.62 -28.67 -15.69
CA LEU A 157 -6.01 -29.10 -15.52
C LEU A 157 -6.26 -29.63 -14.09
N ASN A 158 -7.50 -29.48 -13.62
CA ASN A 158 -7.98 -30.02 -12.34
C ASN A 158 -7.27 -29.45 -11.08
N ASN A 159 -6.72 -28.25 -11.17
CA ASN A 159 -6.03 -27.56 -10.05
C ASN A 159 -6.97 -26.70 -9.17
N ARG A 160 -8.23 -27.10 -9.03
CA ARG A 160 -9.29 -26.39 -8.30
C ARG A 160 -9.69 -27.12 -7.04
#